data_AF-A0A3E2N901-F1
#
_entry.id   AF-A0A3E2N901-F1
#
_cell.length_a   1.000
_cell.length_b   1.000
_cell.length_c   1.000
_cell.angle_alpha   90.00
_cell.angle_beta   90.00
_cell.angle_gamma   90.00
#
_symmetry.space_group_name_H-M   'P 1'
#
loop_
_entity.id
_entity.type
_entity.pdbx_description
1 polymer ?
#
loop_
_entity_poly.entity_id
_entity_poly.type
_entity_poly.pdbx_seq_one_letter_code
_entity_poly.pdbx_strand_id
1 'polypeptide(L)'
;MNNRTMVRISLEQESVSLRTYSRQFRSPQRFVILRKELEQLIEKKWLLTNDIRSFAELRLKKAPSGNEVIVIRFSWLTDGGADNLKGHTETVYLPFTRFHDYLAEGETIGQEWKILSIKEDWTPRIEFRSRRNLREVIARPLLRHKLGLFLSRNLRWVDYERFVVTDDFVPYSFGFTGYTPNGPGVCGGIILHGQENLKKAEYSLHT
;
A
#
# COMPACT_ATOMS: atom_id res chain seq x y z
N MET A 1 -1.88 -18.74 -13.48
CA MET A 1 -2.10 -19.28 -12.13
C MET A 1 -2.24 -18.15 -11.12
N ASN A 2 -3.16 -18.25 -10.17
CA ASN A 2 -3.57 -17.16 -9.28
C ASN A 2 -2.64 -17.09 -8.04
N ASN A 3 -1.68 -16.16 -8.00
CA ASN A 3 -0.77 -15.92 -6.86
C ASN A 3 -1.45 -15.12 -5.73
N ARG A 4 -2.71 -15.43 -5.41
CA ARG A 4 -3.44 -14.74 -4.34
C ARG A 4 -3.07 -15.30 -2.97
N THR A 5 -2.86 -14.41 -2.01
CA THR A 5 -2.73 -14.76 -0.59
C THR A 5 -4.09 -15.12 -0.03
N MET A 6 -4.20 -16.30 0.60
CA MET A 6 -5.34 -16.65 1.43
C MET A 6 -5.15 -16.06 2.83
N VAL A 7 -6.20 -15.46 3.37
CA VAL A 7 -6.28 -15.01 4.75
C VAL A 7 -7.27 -15.93 5.47
N ARG A 8 -6.86 -16.44 6.62
CA ARG A 8 -7.73 -17.12 7.56
C ARG A 8 -8.00 -16.21 8.73
N ILE A 9 -9.25 -16.09 9.11
CA ILE A 9 -9.73 -15.15 10.12
C ILE A 9 -10.53 -15.98 11.12
N SER A 10 -10.12 -15.99 12.38
CA SER A 10 -10.86 -16.66 13.46
C SER A 10 -11.35 -15.60 14.44
N LEU A 11 -12.64 -15.66 14.77
CA LEU A 11 -13.26 -14.73 15.71
C LEU A 11 -13.24 -15.33 17.11
N GLU A 12 -12.67 -14.59 18.05
CA GLU A 12 -12.71 -14.88 19.48
C GLU A 12 -13.58 -13.81 20.17
N GLN A 13 -13.91 -14.02 21.45
CA GLN A 13 -14.80 -13.14 22.21
C GLN A 13 -14.38 -11.65 22.14
N GLU A 14 -13.10 -11.38 22.37
CA GLU A 14 -12.53 -10.02 22.45
C GLU A 14 -11.53 -9.70 21.34
N SER A 15 -11.22 -10.65 20.46
CA SER A 15 -10.17 -10.49 19.46
C SER A 15 -10.47 -11.22 18.15
N VAL A 16 -9.70 -10.85 17.12
CA VAL A 16 -9.71 -11.46 15.81
C VAL A 16 -8.29 -11.93 15.53
N SER A 17 -8.14 -13.20 15.15
CA SER A 17 -6.84 -13.73 14.76
C SER A 17 -6.76 -13.94 13.26
N LEU A 18 -5.69 -13.43 12.65
CA LEU A 18 -5.44 -13.51 11.22
C LEU A 18 -4.22 -14.39 10.91
N ARG A 19 -4.27 -15.12 9.80
CA ARG A 19 -3.14 -15.89 9.30
C ARG A 19 -3.06 -15.82 7.78
N THR A 20 -1.89 -15.55 7.23
CA THR A 20 -1.70 -15.44 5.78
C THR A 20 -1.01 -16.66 5.19
N TYR A 21 -1.43 -17.04 3.99
CA TYR A 21 -0.91 -18.16 3.23
C TYR A 21 -0.79 -17.75 1.76
N SER A 22 0.41 -17.49 1.30
CA SER A 22 0.74 -17.36 -0.12
C SER A 22 1.59 -18.53 -0.59
N ARG A 23 1.88 -18.56 -1.89
CA ARG A 23 2.65 -19.65 -2.49
C ARG A 23 4.08 -19.74 -1.95
N GLN A 24 4.66 -18.61 -1.56
CA GLN A 24 6.06 -18.49 -1.13
C GLN A 24 6.20 -18.32 0.38
N PHE A 25 5.11 -18.01 1.07
CA PHE A 25 5.17 -17.64 2.48
C PHE A 25 3.90 -18.08 3.21
N ARG A 26 4.09 -18.52 4.44
CA ARG A 26 3.02 -18.75 5.42
C ARG A 26 3.38 -17.93 6.64
N SER A 27 2.42 -17.20 7.20
CA SER A 27 2.70 -16.41 8.38
C SER A 27 3.16 -17.31 9.54
N PRO A 28 4.22 -16.89 10.26
CA PRO A 28 4.88 -17.71 11.28
C PRO A 28 3.93 -18.01 12.45
N GLN A 29 3.21 -16.98 12.89
CA GLN A 29 2.15 -17.07 13.90
C GLN A 29 0.81 -16.54 13.37
N ARG A 30 -0.22 -16.65 14.22
CA ARG A 30 -1.43 -15.84 14.10
C ARG A 30 -1.08 -14.40 14.47
N PHE A 31 -1.77 -13.44 13.88
CA PHE A 31 -1.75 -12.05 14.29
C PHE A 31 -3.06 -11.73 14.99
N VAL A 32 -3.01 -11.39 16.26
CA VAL A 32 -4.18 -11.06 17.07
C VAL A 32 -4.42 -9.55 17.06
N ILE A 33 -5.64 -9.14 16.76
CA ILE A 33 -6.11 -7.75 16.83
C ILE A 33 -7.31 -7.71 17.78
N LEU A 34 -7.33 -6.77 18.72
CA LEU A 34 -8.47 -6.63 19.63
C LEU A 34 -9.67 -6.02 18.89
N ARG A 35 -10.89 -6.47 19.22
CA ARG A 35 -12.11 -5.96 18.55
C ARG A 35 -12.28 -4.45 18.74
N LYS A 36 -11.96 -3.93 19.93
CA LYS A 36 -11.91 -2.48 20.21
C LYS A 36 -10.94 -1.68 19.33
N GLU A 37 -9.87 -2.30 18.82
CA GLU A 37 -8.95 -1.63 17.89
C GLU A 37 -9.56 -1.57 16.48
N LEU A 38 -10.26 -2.62 16.08
CA LEU A 38 -10.99 -2.67 14.80
C LEU A 38 -12.16 -1.67 14.76
N GLU A 39 -12.80 -1.37 15.90
CA GLU A 39 -13.77 -0.29 15.99
C GLU A 39 -13.14 1.08 15.66
N GLN A 40 -11.93 1.35 16.17
CA GLN A 40 -11.20 2.59 15.86
C GLN A 40 -10.83 2.69 14.37
N LEU A 41 -10.60 1.56 13.69
CA LEU A 41 -10.35 1.54 12.25
C LEU A 41 -11.55 2.10 11.46
N ILE A 42 -12.79 1.83 11.89
CA ILE A 42 -13.99 2.30 11.19
C ILE A 42 -14.09 3.82 11.23
N GLU A 43 -13.78 4.42 12.39
CA GLU A 43 -13.81 5.86 12.63
C GLU A 43 -12.62 6.57 11.97
N LYS A 44 -11.40 6.10 12.26
CA LYS A 44 -10.15 6.76 11.83
C LYS A 44 -9.72 6.39 10.41
N LYS A 45 -10.34 5.38 9.80
CA LYS A 45 -9.97 4.77 8.50
C LYS A 45 -8.55 4.18 8.47
N TRP A 46 -7.85 4.16 9.60
CA TRP A 46 -6.48 3.70 9.75
C TRP A 46 -6.25 3.12 11.15
N LEU A 47 -5.47 2.04 11.23
CA LEU A 47 -5.02 1.42 12.47
C LEU A 47 -3.60 0.86 12.26
N LEU A 48 -2.68 1.19 13.16
CA LEU A 48 -1.41 0.50 13.31
C LEU A 48 -1.42 -0.25 14.63
N THR A 49 -1.19 -1.55 14.57
CA THR A 49 -1.16 -2.42 15.75
C THR A 49 0.02 -3.39 15.64
N ASN A 50 0.37 -4.02 16.76
CA ASN A 50 1.43 -5.00 16.84
C ASN A 50 0.97 -6.22 17.63
N ASP A 51 1.49 -7.38 17.23
CA ASP A 51 1.30 -8.64 17.95
C ASP A 51 2.66 -9.30 18.13
N ILE A 52 3.08 -9.42 19.40
CA ILE A 52 4.43 -9.82 19.81
C ILE A 52 5.47 -8.90 19.12
N ARG A 53 6.20 -9.40 18.12
CA ARG A 53 7.21 -8.66 17.36
C ARG A 53 6.72 -8.24 15.97
N SER A 54 5.57 -8.73 15.51
CA SER A 54 5.05 -8.41 14.18
C SER A 54 4.17 -7.16 14.23
N PHE A 55 4.07 -6.46 13.11
CA PHE A 55 3.22 -5.27 12.96
C PHE A 55 2.18 -5.48 11.86
N ALA A 56 1.02 -4.88 12.04
CA ALA A 56 0.01 -4.79 11.00
C ALA A 56 -0.50 -3.36 10.89
N GLU A 57 -0.48 -2.85 9.67
CA GLU A 57 -1.12 -1.59 9.30
C GLU A 57 -2.39 -1.90 8.52
N LEU A 58 -3.53 -1.47 9.04
CA LEU A 58 -4.86 -1.67 8.47
C LEU A 58 -5.41 -0.34 7.99
N ARG A 59 -5.99 -0.31 6.80
CA ARG A 59 -6.55 0.90 6.18
C ARG A 59 -7.84 0.60 5.45
N LEU A 60 -8.81 1.49 5.57
CA LEU A 60 -10.02 1.45 4.74
C LEU A 60 -9.80 2.29 3.48
N LYS A 61 -10.03 1.69 2.31
CA LYS A 61 -9.91 2.33 1.00
C LYS A 61 -11.16 2.06 0.16
N LYS A 62 -11.39 2.92 -0.83
CA LYS A 62 -12.32 2.63 -1.92
C LYS A 62 -11.55 2.01 -3.09
N ALA A 63 -11.97 0.82 -3.49
CA ALA A 63 -11.54 0.18 -4.72
C ALA A 63 -11.83 1.04 -5.95
N PRO A 64 -11.11 0.85 -7.07
CA PRO A 64 -11.51 1.40 -8.36
C PRO A 64 -12.95 1.02 -8.76
N SER A 65 -13.44 -0.14 -8.28
CA SER A 65 -14.82 -0.60 -8.46
C SER A 65 -15.84 0.17 -7.60
N GLY A 66 -15.40 1.04 -6.69
CA GLY A 66 -16.23 1.80 -5.75
C GLY A 66 -16.49 1.09 -4.43
N ASN A 67 -16.20 -0.21 -4.33
CA ASN A 67 -16.39 -1.01 -3.12
C ASN A 67 -15.39 -0.63 -2.01
N GLU A 68 -15.81 -0.69 -0.76
CA GLU A 68 -14.90 -0.51 0.37
C GLU A 68 -14.05 -1.78 0.59
N VAL A 69 -12.76 -1.57 0.79
CA VAL A 69 -11.75 -2.62 0.95
C VAL A 69 -10.89 -2.28 2.15
N ILE A 70 -10.67 -3.28 3.00
CA ILE A 70 -9.66 -3.21 4.04
C ILE A 70 -8.33 -3.72 3.47
N VAL A 71 -7.32 -2.85 3.50
CA VAL A 71 -5.95 -3.15 3.12
C VAL A 71 -5.17 -3.44 4.40
N ILE A 72 -4.57 -4.62 4.49
CA ILE A 72 -3.77 -5.02 5.65
C ILE A 72 -2.35 -5.29 5.17
N ARG A 73 -1.41 -4.47 5.63
CA ARG A 73 0.03 -4.66 5.41
C ARG A 73 0.63 -5.27 6.67
N PHE A 74 1.02 -6.53 6.56
CA PHE A 74 1.74 -7.23 7.61
C PHE A 74 3.24 -7.05 7.44
N SER A 75 3.92 -6.83 8.56
CA SER A 75 5.35 -6.98 8.73
C SER A 75 5.55 -8.14 9.70
N TRP A 76 5.66 -9.35 9.15
CA TRP A 76 5.87 -10.58 9.92
C TRP A 76 7.31 -10.65 10.36
N LEU A 77 7.54 -10.70 11.67
CA LEU A 77 8.86 -10.75 12.27
C LEU A 77 9.02 -12.01 13.13
N THR A 78 10.11 -12.72 12.91
CA THR A 78 10.50 -13.93 13.65
C THR A 78 11.89 -13.78 14.24
N ASP A 79 12.11 -14.34 15.42
CA ASP A 79 13.44 -14.39 16.04
C ASP A 79 14.38 -15.27 15.20
N GLY A 80 15.51 -14.69 14.79
CA GLY A 80 16.57 -15.39 14.06
C GLY A 80 17.63 -16.01 14.97
N GLY A 81 17.54 -15.81 16.30
CA GLY A 81 18.58 -16.08 17.28
C GLY A 81 19.71 -15.05 17.23
N ALA A 82 20.53 -15.01 18.29
CA ALA A 82 21.72 -14.15 18.39
C ALA A 82 21.45 -12.66 18.05
N ASP A 83 20.40 -12.10 18.67
CA ASP A 83 19.94 -10.72 18.46
C ASP A 83 19.60 -10.37 16.99
N ASN A 84 19.33 -11.38 16.15
CA ASN A 84 18.95 -11.21 14.77
C ASN A 84 17.44 -11.33 14.56
N LEU A 85 16.91 -10.58 13.60
CA LEU A 85 15.50 -10.60 13.24
C LEU A 85 15.35 -10.92 11.75
N LYS A 86 14.47 -11.86 11.42
CA LYS A 86 14.06 -12.12 10.04
C LYS A 86 12.65 -11.59 9.82
N GLY A 87 12.45 -10.97 8.66
CA GLY A 87 11.18 -10.33 8.33
C GLY A 87 10.64 -10.69 6.96
N HIS A 88 9.32 -10.70 6.84
CA HIS A 88 8.59 -10.80 5.58
C HIS A 88 7.44 -9.80 5.57
N THR A 89 7.31 -9.03 4.49
CA THR A 89 6.18 -8.12 4.30
C THR A 89 5.19 -8.71 3.31
N GLU A 90 3.91 -8.62 3.63
CA GLU A 90 2.83 -9.06 2.77
C GLU A 90 1.64 -8.11 2.89
N THR A 91 1.02 -7.79 1.76
CA THR A 91 -0.19 -6.96 1.74
C THR A 91 -1.37 -7.76 1.21
N VAL A 92 -2.48 -7.71 1.93
CA VAL A 92 -3.74 -8.36 1.56
C VAL A 92 -4.88 -7.35 1.50
N TYR A 93 -5.85 -7.64 0.65
CA TYR A 93 -7.01 -6.79 0.36
C TYR A 93 -8.27 -7.62 0.59
N LEU A 94 -9.12 -7.22 1.52
CA LEU A 94 -10.36 -7.93 1.83
C LEU A 94 -11.57 -7.02 1.60
N PRO A 95 -12.71 -7.53 1.11
CA PRO A 95 -13.92 -6.73 1.02
C PRO A 95 -14.35 -6.29 2.42
N PHE A 96 -14.47 -4.98 2.63
CA PHE A 96 -14.72 -4.44 3.98
C PHE A 96 -16.08 -4.86 4.51
N THR A 97 -17.14 -4.79 3.71
CA THR A 97 -18.50 -5.20 4.12
C THR A 97 -18.51 -6.64 4.63
N ARG A 98 -17.98 -7.58 3.84
CA ARG A 98 -17.93 -8.99 4.23
C ARG A 98 -17.07 -9.24 5.46
N PHE A 99 -15.97 -8.48 5.62
CA PHE A 99 -15.15 -8.54 6.81
C PHE A 99 -15.90 -8.03 8.04
N HIS A 100 -16.56 -6.90 7.92
CA HIS A 100 -17.36 -6.29 8.97
C HIS A 100 -18.53 -7.18 9.40
N ASP A 101 -19.28 -7.75 8.45
CA ASP A 101 -20.41 -8.64 8.71
C ASP A 101 -19.95 -9.89 9.50
N TYR A 102 -18.85 -10.50 9.07
CA TYR A 102 -18.24 -11.63 9.79
C TYR A 102 -17.87 -11.28 11.23
N LEU A 103 -17.42 -10.05 11.49
CA LEU A 103 -17.12 -9.60 12.85
C LEU A 103 -18.38 -9.32 13.68
N ALA A 104 -19.50 -8.97 13.08
CA ALA A 104 -20.74 -8.65 13.79
C ALA A 104 -21.55 -9.90 14.17
N GLU A 105 -21.42 -11.00 13.42
CA GLU A 105 -22.17 -12.23 13.64
C GLU A 105 -21.68 -13.02 14.88
N GLY A 106 -22.44 -12.95 15.98
CA GLY A 106 -22.11 -13.64 17.25
C GLY A 106 -22.05 -15.17 17.17
N GLU A 107 -22.68 -15.79 16.16
CA GLU A 107 -22.64 -17.25 15.93
C GLU A 107 -21.31 -17.73 15.31
N THR A 108 -20.43 -16.81 14.91
CA THR A 108 -19.14 -17.13 14.27
C THR A 108 -17.98 -17.26 15.27
N ILE A 109 -18.22 -17.08 16.57
CA ILE A 109 -17.19 -17.27 17.60
C ILE A 109 -16.67 -18.72 17.54
N GLY A 110 -15.36 -18.87 17.43
CA GLY A 110 -14.69 -20.17 17.26
C GLY A 110 -14.74 -20.73 15.82
N GLN A 111 -15.42 -20.07 14.89
CA GLN A 111 -15.38 -20.42 13.46
C GLN A 111 -14.17 -19.77 12.76
N GLU A 112 -13.74 -20.39 11.66
CA GLU A 112 -12.64 -19.90 10.82
C GLU A 112 -13.18 -19.53 9.44
N TRP A 113 -13.13 -18.24 9.11
CA TRP A 113 -13.42 -17.76 7.77
C TRP A 113 -12.16 -17.71 6.90
N LYS A 114 -12.24 -18.36 5.74
CA LYS A 114 -11.16 -18.40 4.74
C LYS A 114 -11.55 -17.56 3.54
N ILE A 115 -10.69 -16.61 3.19
CA ILE A 115 -10.91 -15.74 2.03
C ILE A 115 -9.61 -15.53 1.26
N LEU A 116 -9.73 -15.44 -0.07
CA LEU A 116 -8.62 -15.02 -0.92
C LEU A 116 -8.58 -13.50 -1.01
N SER A 117 -7.38 -12.94 -0.81
CA SER A 117 -7.09 -11.53 -1.04
C SER A 117 -7.53 -11.12 -2.46
N ILE A 118 -8.23 -9.99 -2.55
CA ILE A 118 -8.69 -9.44 -3.82
C ILE A 118 -7.47 -9.02 -4.66
N LYS A 119 -7.60 -9.20 -5.96
CA LYS A 119 -6.62 -8.76 -6.96
C LYS A 119 -7.28 -7.64 -7.74
N GLU A 120 -6.97 -6.42 -7.34
CA GLU A 120 -7.30 -5.20 -8.08
C GLU A 120 -5.99 -4.45 -8.38
N ASP A 121 -5.99 -3.63 -9.42
CA ASP A 121 -4.85 -2.78 -9.74
C ASP A 121 -4.92 -1.52 -8.87
N TRP A 122 -4.27 -1.60 -7.70
CA TRP A 122 -4.21 -0.52 -6.71
C TRP A 122 -3.16 0.55 -7.07
N THR A 123 -2.80 0.70 -8.34
CA THR A 123 -1.85 1.75 -8.76
C THR A 123 -2.38 3.13 -8.39
N PRO A 124 -1.61 3.92 -7.62
CA PRO A 124 -1.99 5.30 -7.32
C PRO A 124 -2.19 6.11 -8.59
N ARG A 125 -3.19 6.98 -8.61
CA ARG A 125 -3.43 7.89 -9.75
C ARG A 125 -2.31 8.93 -9.82
N ILE A 126 -1.82 9.25 -11.00
CA ILE A 126 -0.85 10.33 -11.18
C ILE A 126 -1.57 11.52 -11.80
N GLU A 127 -1.68 12.60 -11.04
CA GLU A 127 -2.35 13.83 -11.43
C GLU A 127 -1.31 14.88 -11.79
N PHE A 128 -1.15 15.17 -13.07
CA PHE A 128 -0.29 16.26 -13.49
C PHE A 128 -0.98 17.61 -13.32
N ARG A 129 -0.41 18.43 -12.44
CA ARG A 129 -0.64 19.88 -12.33
C ARG A 129 0.58 20.68 -12.76
N SER A 130 1.40 20.09 -13.65
CA SER A 130 2.50 20.75 -14.35
C SER A 130 1.99 21.25 -15.71
N ARG A 131 2.29 22.50 -16.04
CA ARG A 131 1.95 23.10 -17.33
C ARG A 131 3.17 23.23 -18.22
N ARG A 132 4.31 23.65 -17.66
CA ARG A 132 5.52 23.97 -18.43
C ARG A 132 6.36 22.73 -18.66
N ASN A 133 6.89 22.13 -17.60
CA ASN A 133 7.88 21.06 -17.69
C ASN A 133 7.29 19.82 -18.34
N LEU A 134 6.02 19.50 -18.05
CA LEU A 134 5.32 18.39 -18.70
C LEU A 134 5.20 18.61 -20.21
N ARG A 135 4.85 19.82 -20.65
CA ARG A 135 4.75 20.15 -22.08
C ARG A 135 6.10 19.99 -22.77
N GLU A 136 7.16 20.48 -22.15
CA GLU A 136 8.54 20.38 -22.67
C GLU A 136 9.01 18.92 -22.73
N VAL A 137 8.69 18.09 -21.72
CA VAL A 137 9.02 16.66 -21.68
C VAL A 137 8.22 15.87 -22.72
N ILE A 138 6.92 16.09 -22.84
CA ILE A 138 6.06 15.35 -23.79
C ILE A 138 6.45 15.64 -25.24
N ALA A 139 6.90 16.86 -25.54
CA ALA A 139 7.40 17.25 -26.86
C ALA A 139 8.68 16.49 -27.28
N ARG A 140 9.38 15.85 -26.33
CA ARG A 140 10.65 15.15 -26.56
C ARG A 140 10.46 13.64 -26.33
N PRO A 141 10.41 12.80 -27.39
CA PRO A 141 10.10 11.36 -27.24
C PRO A 141 10.98 10.61 -26.24
N LEU A 142 12.28 10.93 -26.20
CA LEU A 142 13.24 10.33 -25.28
C LEU A 142 12.93 10.65 -23.80
N LEU A 143 12.64 11.92 -23.49
CA LEU A 143 12.31 12.34 -22.12
C LEU A 143 10.95 11.83 -21.71
N ARG A 144 9.96 11.86 -22.61
CA ARG A 144 8.64 11.27 -22.37
C ARG A 144 8.75 9.79 -22.00
N HIS A 145 9.57 9.03 -22.71
CA HIS A 145 9.83 7.62 -22.39
C HIS A 145 10.49 7.46 -21.02
N LYS A 146 11.56 8.22 -20.73
CA LYS A 146 12.27 8.17 -19.44
C LYS A 146 11.34 8.51 -18.27
N LEU A 147 10.54 9.58 -18.38
CA LEU A 147 9.59 9.98 -17.36
C LEU A 147 8.51 8.91 -17.16
N GLY A 148 7.90 8.43 -18.24
CA GLY A 148 6.86 7.38 -18.16
C GLY A 148 7.37 6.11 -17.48
N LEU A 149 8.58 5.66 -17.84
CA LEU A 149 9.22 4.51 -17.22
C LEU A 149 9.49 4.76 -15.73
N PHE A 150 10.03 5.94 -15.40
CA PHE A 150 10.33 6.32 -14.02
C PHE A 150 9.07 6.32 -13.15
N LEU A 151 8.02 7.01 -13.56
CA LEU A 151 6.75 7.10 -12.83
C LEU A 151 6.13 5.72 -12.64
N SER A 152 6.14 4.90 -13.70
CA SER A 152 5.60 3.55 -13.66
C SER A 152 6.32 2.63 -12.67
N ARG A 153 7.56 2.93 -12.28
CA ARG A 153 8.34 2.11 -11.34
C ARG A 153 8.35 2.68 -9.93
N ASN A 154 8.41 4.00 -9.81
CA ASN A 154 8.75 4.65 -8.55
C ASN A 154 7.54 5.21 -7.77
N LEU A 155 6.38 5.42 -8.41
CA LEU A 155 5.18 5.97 -7.75
C LEU A 155 4.06 4.93 -7.54
N ARG A 156 4.42 3.64 -7.40
CA ARG A 156 3.48 2.54 -7.14
C ARG A 156 3.27 2.25 -5.66
N TRP A 157 3.25 3.27 -4.83
CA TRP A 157 3.20 3.07 -3.38
C TRP A 157 1.79 2.69 -2.98
N VAL A 158 1.63 1.43 -2.54
CA VAL A 158 0.34 0.81 -2.15
C VAL A 158 -0.46 1.67 -1.18
N ASP A 159 0.24 2.47 -0.40
CA ASP A 159 -0.28 3.32 0.66
C ASP A 159 -0.89 4.63 0.18
N TYR A 160 -0.73 4.97 -1.09
CA TYR A 160 -1.15 6.23 -1.68
C TYR A 160 -2.33 6.03 -2.63
N GLU A 161 -3.27 6.98 -2.64
CA GLU A 161 -4.38 6.98 -3.59
C GLU A 161 -4.00 7.71 -4.87
N ARG A 162 -3.20 8.77 -4.72
CA ARG A 162 -2.73 9.59 -5.83
C ARG A 162 -1.44 10.32 -5.51
N PHE A 163 -0.73 10.69 -6.57
CA PHE A 163 0.39 11.62 -6.54
C PHE A 163 0.05 12.82 -7.42
N VAL A 164 0.14 14.02 -6.86
CA VAL A 164 0.05 15.27 -7.63
C VAL A 164 1.45 15.67 -8.04
N VAL A 165 1.66 15.90 -9.33
CA VAL A 165 2.96 16.26 -9.92
C VAL A 165 2.88 17.69 -10.43
N THR A 166 3.74 18.58 -9.93
CA THR A 166 3.77 20.02 -10.25
C THR A 166 5.06 20.41 -10.96
N ASP A 167 5.10 21.60 -11.56
CA ASP A 167 6.35 22.13 -12.11
C ASP A 167 7.39 22.37 -11.00
N ASP A 168 8.62 21.93 -11.24
CA ASP A 168 9.80 22.32 -10.46
C ASP A 168 10.52 23.50 -11.14
N PHE A 169 11.38 24.21 -10.41
CA PHE A 169 12.19 25.29 -11.00
C PHE A 169 13.30 24.75 -11.90
N VAL A 170 13.75 23.51 -11.69
CA VAL A 170 14.71 22.82 -12.56
C VAL A 170 14.01 22.35 -13.84
N PRO A 171 14.56 22.62 -15.04
CA PRO A 171 13.99 22.16 -16.30
C PRO A 171 13.76 20.65 -16.33
N TYR A 172 12.67 20.23 -16.97
CA TYR A 172 12.25 18.83 -17.11
C TYR A 172 12.02 18.06 -15.80
N SER A 173 12.07 18.74 -14.66
CA SER A 173 11.93 18.17 -13.31
C SER A 173 10.58 18.56 -12.71
N PHE A 174 10.16 17.87 -11.66
CA PHE A 174 8.83 18.07 -11.08
C PHE A 174 8.86 18.03 -9.57
N GLY A 175 8.03 18.84 -8.93
CA GLY A 175 7.63 18.60 -7.54
C GLY A 175 6.57 17.52 -7.49
N PHE A 176 6.43 16.83 -6.36
CA PHE A 176 5.30 15.95 -6.14
C PHE A 176 4.78 15.99 -4.70
N THR A 177 3.51 15.64 -4.53
CA THR A 177 2.88 15.37 -3.24
C THR A 177 2.02 14.12 -3.36
N GLY A 178 2.33 13.12 -2.56
CA GLY A 178 1.51 11.94 -2.40
C GLY A 178 0.35 12.20 -1.45
N TYR A 179 -0.82 11.68 -1.77
CA TYR A 179 -1.99 11.71 -0.90
C TYR A 179 -2.39 10.30 -0.48
N THR A 180 -2.60 10.16 0.81
CA THR A 180 -3.18 8.98 1.45
C THR A 180 -4.65 9.25 1.78
N PRO A 181 -5.44 8.24 2.20
CA PRO A 181 -6.81 8.46 2.68
C PRO A 181 -6.89 9.48 3.84
N ASN A 182 -5.79 9.64 4.59
CA ASN A 182 -5.72 10.52 5.77
C ASN A 182 -5.23 11.94 5.42
N GLY A 183 -5.03 12.25 4.13
CA GLY A 183 -4.54 13.54 3.67
C GLY A 183 -3.14 13.49 3.05
N PRO A 184 -2.45 14.65 2.96
CA PRO A 184 -1.11 14.74 2.38
C PRO A 184 -0.12 13.83 3.12
N GLY A 185 0.61 13.02 2.36
CA GLY A 185 1.70 12.19 2.84
C GLY A 185 3.05 12.75 2.41
N VAL A 186 3.90 11.91 1.83
CA VAL A 186 5.22 12.32 1.34
C VAL A 186 5.11 13.46 0.31
N CYS A 187 6.10 14.33 0.29
CA CYS A 187 6.32 15.26 -0.81
C CYS A 187 7.81 15.29 -1.16
N GLY A 188 8.14 15.84 -2.32
CA GLY A 188 9.52 15.84 -2.78
C GLY A 188 9.69 16.26 -4.23
N GLY A 189 10.85 15.94 -4.80
CA GLY A 189 11.23 16.22 -6.18
C GLY A 189 11.44 14.96 -7.03
N ILE A 190 11.02 15.04 -8.29
CA ILE A 190 11.36 14.12 -9.38
C ILE A 190 12.33 14.88 -10.29
N ILE A 191 13.62 14.67 -10.06
CA ILE A 191 14.67 15.51 -10.65
C ILE A 191 15.34 14.77 -11.80
N LEU A 192 15.46 15.45 -12.95
CA LEU A 192 16.24 14.95 -14.09
C LEU A 192 17.72 15.34 -13.93
N HIS A 193 18.57 14.36 -13.66
CA HIS A 193 20.02 14.53 -13.62
C HIS A 193 20.66 14.35 -15.00
N GLY A 194 21.85 14.90 -15.20
CA GLY A 194 22.63 14.72 -16.42
C GLY A 194 22.04 15.42 -17.65
N GLN A 195 21.42 16.60 -17.45
CA GLN A 195 20.68 17.32 -18.51
C GLN A 195 21.56 17.76 -19.68
N GLU A 196 22.87 17.90 -19.46
CA GLU A 196 23.88 18.16 -20.49
C GLU A 196 23.92 17.05 -21.56
N ASN A 197 23.49 15.83 -21.22
CA ASN A 197 23.37 14.72 -22.16
C ASN A 197 22.06 13.95 -21.92
N LEU A 198 20.99 14.38 -22.61
CA LEU A 198 19.66 13.76 -22.48
C LEU A 198 19.61 12.25 -22.78
N LYS A 199 20.58 11.69 -23.50
CA LYS A 199 20.67 10.22 -23.69
C LYS A 199 21.04 9.52 -22.39
N LYS A 200 21.98 10.10 -21.63
CA LYS A 200 22.46 9.60 -20.33
C LYS A 200 21.68 10.13 -19.13
N ALA A 201 20.83 11.13 -19.33
CA ALA A 201 20.03 11.73 -18.26
C ALA A 201 19.08 10.72 -17.59
N GLU A 202 18.89 10.82 -16.28
CA GLU A 202 18.05 9.91 -15.49
C GLU A 202 17.23 10.66 -14.45
N TYR A 203 16.01 10.19 -14.22
CA TYR A 203 15.15 10.71 -13.16
C TYR A 203 15.48 10.04 -11.83
N SER A 204 15.46 10.81 -10.74
CA SER A 204 15.51 10.29 -9.37
C SER A 204 14.47 10.94 -8.47
N LEU A 205 14.07 10.22 -7.41
CA LEU A 205 13.21 10.74 -6.34
C LEU A 205 14.08 11.39 -5.26
N HIS A 206 13.65 12.54 -4.76
CA HIS A 206 14.19 13.21 -3.58
C HIS A 206 13.00 13.49 -2.66
N THR A 207 13.07 13.08 -1.40
CA THR A 207 11.99 13.19 -0.40
C THR A 207 12.51 13.77 0.89
#